data_AF-A0A517U280-F1
#
_entry.id   AF-A0A517U280-F1
#
_cell.length_a   1.000
_cell.length_b   1.000
_cell.length_c   1.000
_cell.angle_alpha   90.00
_cell.angle_beta   90.00
_cell.angle_gamma   90.00
#
_symmetry.space_group_name_H-M   'P 1'
#
loop_
_entity.id
_entity.type
_entity.pdbx_description
1 polymer ?
#
loop_
_entity_poly.entity_id
_entity_poly.type
_entity_poly.pdbx_seq_one_letter_code
_entity_poly.pdbx_strand_id
1 'polypeptide(L)'
;MSDSSIPPGRYRHYKGNEYTVVSTARHSETLEEMVVYRQEYGEYGLWVRPKEMFSEKVKVDGQEVPRFQPLASSSENVGENVGESVKNIFDDLPQNLPKEVVQTLIRAADVHIERIISHGHASAPDFWYDQGQAEWVIVLKGAARLQFEDGIVEMNVGDFINIPARKKHRVDWTSPDEPTVWLGVRYGEQASNAR
;
A
#
# COMPACT_ATOMS: atom_id res chain seq x y z
N MET A 1 21.49 -24.34 -15.92
CA MET A 1 21.21 -23.64 -14.65
C MET A 1 19.86 -22.98 -14.84
N SER A 2 18.85 -23.36 -14.05
CA SER A 2 17.48 -22.88 -14.24
C SER A 2 17.45 -21.39 -13.92
N ASP A 3 17.26 -20.56 -14.94
CA ASP A 3 17.01 -19.14 -14.83
C ASP A 3 15.59 -18.93 -14.27
N SER A 4 15.40 -19.22 -12.98
CA SER A 4 14.13 -18.94 -12.31
C SER A 4 14.16 -17.47 -11.87
N SER A 5 13.37 -16.64 -12.54
CA SER A 5 13.09 -15.30 -12.06
C SER A 5 12.44 -15.37 -10.66
N ILE A 6 12.84 -14.46 -9.78
CA ILE A 6 12.15 -14.26 -8.49
C ILE A 6 11.27 -13.03 -8.68
N PRO A 7 9.97 -13.21 -8.96
CA PRO A 7 9.09 -12.07 -9.18
C PRO A 7 8.97 -11.21 -7.92
N PRO A 8 8.87 -9.88 -8.06
CA PRO A 8 8.40 -9.04 -6.97
C PRO A 8 7.03 -9.52 -6.47
N GLY A 9 6.75 -9.33 -5.19
CA GLY A 9 5.50 -9.74 -4.59
C GLY A 9 5.66 -10.34 -3.21
N ARG A 10 4.59 -10.93 -2.69
CA ARG A 10 4.56 -11.45 -1.32
C ARG A 10 5.11 -12.86 -1.24
N TYR A 11 5.89 -13.11 -0.21
CA TYR A 11 6.49 -14.41 0.10
C TYR A 11 6.31 -14.73 1.58
N ARG A 12 6.14 -16.02 1.89
CA ARG A 12 6.17 -16.54 3.26
C ARG A 12 7.45 -17.35 3.45
N HIS A 13 8.21 -16.99 4.47
CA HIS A 13 9.35 -17.80 4.88
C HIS A 13 8.85 -19.07 5.56
N TYR A 14 9.58 -20.19 5.46
CA TYR A 14 9.19 -21.47 6.06
C TYR A 14 8.96 -21.41 7.58
N LYS A 15 9.51 -20.39 8.27
CA LYS A 15 9.28 -20.12 9.70
C LYS A 15 7.98 -19.34 9.99
N GLY A 16 7.17 -19.03 8.98
CA GLY A 16 5.85 -18.41 9.14
C GLY A 16 5.79 -16.91 8.81
N ASN A 17 6.88 -16.16 9.01
CA ASN A 17 6.90 -14.73 8.73
C ASN A 17 6.74 -14.39 7.25
N GLU A 18 6.16 -13.22 6.98
CA GLU A 18 5.84 -12.75 5.63
C GLU A 18 6.73 -11.56 5.24
N TYR A 19 7.02 -11.51 3.93
CA TYR A 19 7.94 -10.57 3.33
C TYR A 19 7.42 -10.15 1.96
N THR A 20 7.86 -8.98 1.49
CA THR A 20 7.66 -8.54 0.11
C THR A 20 9.00 -8.49 -0.61
N VAL A 21 9.16 -9.29 -1.67
CA VAL A 21 10.27 -9.12 -2.62
C VAL A 21 10.03 -7.85 -3.41
N VAL A 22 11.02 -6.96 -3.39
CA VAL A 22 10.98 -5.68 -4.09
C VAL A 22 11.55 -5.86 -5.50
N SER A 23 12.75 -6.43 -5.60
CA SER A 23 13.44 -6.68 -6.86
C SER A 23 14.65 -7.62 -6.65
N THR A 24 15.28 -8.02 -7.75
CA THR A 24 16.62 -8.60 -7.74
C THR A 24 17.67 -7.53 -8.05
N ALA A 25 18.83 -7.62 -7.40
CA ALA A 25 19.98 -6.74 -7.61
C ALA A 25 21.25 -7.57 -7.90
N ARG A 26 22.33 -6.92 -8.31
CA ARG A 26 23.66 -7.54 -8.40
C ARG A 26 24.62 -6.89 -7.42
N HIS A 27 25.36 -7.71 -6.69
CA HIS A 27 26.44 -7.24 -5.83
C HIS A 27 27.58 -6.69 -6.70
N SER A 28 28.02 -5.45 -6.50
CA SER A 28 28.94 -4.78 -7.44
C SER A 28 30.29 -5.47 -7.57
N GLU A 29 30.83 -5.96 -6.46
CA GLU A 29 32.18 -6.53 -6.42
C GLU A 29 32.24 -7.97 -6.93
N THR A 30 31.15 -8.74 -6.76
CA THR A 30 31.13 -10.18 -7.03
C THR A 30 30.21 -10.54 -8.20
N LEU A 31 29.37 -9.60 -8.63
CA LEU A 31 28.27 -9.79 -9.59
C LEU A 31 27.25 -10.84 -9.16
N GLU A 32 27.27 -11.26 -7.90
CA GLU A 32 26.32 -12.22 -7.33
C GLU A 32 24.91 -11.63 -7.36
N GLU A 33 23.94 -12.43 -7.82
CA GLU A 33 22.55 -12.03 -7.82
C GLU A 33 21.98 -12.07 -6.40
N MET A 34 21.36 -10.97 -6.00
CA MET A 34 20.79 -10.75 -4.68
C MET A 34 19.29 -10.52 -4.80
N VAL A 35 18.52 -10.98 -3.82
CA VAL A 35 17.11 -10.64 -3.65
C VAL A 35 17.01 -9.52 -2.65
N VAL A 36 16.38 -8.42 -3.04
CA VAL A 36 16.04 -7.29 -2.17
C VAL A 36 14.60 -7.48 -1.70
N TYR A 37 14.39 -7.58 -0.40
CA TYR A 37 13.08 -7.89 0.18
C TYR A 37 12.87 -7.18 1.52
N ARG A 38 11.61 -6.93 1.85
CA ARG A 38 11.18 -6.17 3.02
C ARG A 38 10.37 -7.06 3.96
N GLN A 39 10.58 -6.93 5.26
CA GLN A 39 9.73 -7.57 6.27
C GLN A 39 8.32 -6.95 6.24
N GLU A 40 7.28 -7.77 6.41
CA GLU A 40 5.89 -7.29 6.59
C GLU A 40 5.49 -7.20 8.08
N TYR A 41 6.49 -7.11 8.96
CA TYR A 41 6.34 -7.07 10.41
C TYR A 41 7.48 -6.25 11.03
N GLY A 42 7.30 -5.83 12.29
CA GLY A 42 8.29 -5.02 13.01
C GLY A 42 8.54 -3.68 12.31
N GLU A 43 9.80 -3.29 12.20
CA GLU A 43 10.23 -2.02 11.60
C GLU A 43 10.23 -2.01 10.05
N TYR A 44 9.65 -3.04 9.40
CA TYR A 44 9.61 -3.14 7.93
C TYR A 44 10.99 -2.99 7.27
N GLY A 45 12.02 -3.56 7.89
CA GLY A 45 13.40 -3.43 7.44
C GLY A 45 13.63 -4.03 6.04
N LEU A 46 14.54 -3.42 5.28
CA LEU A 46 14.97 -3.88 3.96
C LEU A 46 16.22 -4.77 4.08
N TRP A 47 16.18 -5.95 3.46
CA TRP A 47 17.22 -6.96 3.54
C TRP A 47 17.66 -7.40 2.14
N VAL A 48 18.90 -7.88 2.06
CA VAL A 48 19.44 -8.53 0.88
C VAL A 48 19.87 -9.96 1.22
N ARG A 49 19.71 -10.88 0.27
CA ARG A 49 20.16 -12.28 0.41
C ARG A 49 20.60 -12.81 -0.96
N PRO A 50 21.62 -13.68 -1.05
CA PRO A 50 21.93 -14.37 -2.30
C PRO A 50 20.70 -15.06 -2.90
N LYS A 51 20.50 -14.92 -4.21
CA LYS A 51 19.39 -15.51 -4.97
C LYS A 51 19.30 -17.02 -4.76
N GLU A 52 20.46 -17.70 -4.78
CA GLU A 52 20.54 -19.14 -4.54
C GLU A 52 20.02 -19.52 -3.16
N MET A 53 20.45 -18.79 -2.11
CA MET A 53 19.98 -19.03 -0.75
C MET A 53 18.51 -18.65 -0.53
N PHE A 54 17.95 -17.75 -1.34
CA PHE A 54 16.54 -17.38 -1.27
C PHE A 54 15.66 -18.46 -1.92
N SER A 55 16.04 -18.95 -3.09
CA SER A 55 15.31 -19.99 -3.86
C SER A 55 15.54 -21.42 -3.35
N GLU A 56 16.36 -21.59 -2.32
CA GLU A 56 16.70 -22.89 -1.73
C GLU A 56 15.45 -23.60 -1.17
N LYS A 57 15.45 -24.94 -1.20
CA LYS A 57 14.50 -25.76 -0.42
C LYS A 57 15.14 -26.19 0.89
N VAL A 58 14.35 -26.21 1.96
CA VAL A 58 14.76 -26.67 3.29
C VAL A 58 13.94 -27.89 3.70
N LYS A 59 14.51 -28.75 4.56
CA LYS A 59 13.78 -29.86 5.16
C LYS A 59 13.05 -29.41 6.43
N VAL A 60 11.73 -29.55 6.43
CA VAL A 60 10.85 -29.32 7.58
C VAL A 60 10.02 -30.59 7.76
N ASP A 61 10.09 -31.21 8.95
CA ASP A 61 9.40 -32.46 9.27
C ASP A 61 9.61 -33.59 8.23
N GLY A 62 10.84 -33.66 7.68
CA GLY A 62 11.21 -34.64 6.66
C GLY A 62 10.76 -34.31 5.24
N GLN A 63 10.00 -33.22 5.03
CA GLN A 63 9.56 -32.76 3.71
C GLN A 63 10.41 -31.60 3.20
N GLU A 64 10.71 -31.58 1.90
CA GLU A 64 11.39 -30.46 1.26
C GLU A 64 10.39 -29.37 0.86
N VAL A 65 10.52 -28.19 1.47
CA VAL A 65 9.68 -27.02 1.20
C VAL A 65 10.53 -25.83 0.75
N PRO A 66 10.02 -24.93 -0.10
CA PRO A 66 10.73 -23.69 -0.42
C PRO A 66 11.06 -22.89 0.85
N ARG A 67 12.28 -22.37 0.95
CA ARG A 67 12.67 -21.48 2.05
C ARG A 67 11.76 -20.24 2.08
N PHE A 68 11.48 -19.69 0.90
CA PHE A 68 10.50 -18.64 0.68
C PHE A 68 9.46 -19.11 -0.34
N GLN A 69 8.23 -19.27 0.12
CA GLN A 69 7.09 -19.65 -0.70
C GLN A 69 6.42 -18.38 -1.24
N PRO A 70 6.31 -18.15 -2.57
CA PRO A 70 5.49 -17.08 -3.09
C PRO A 70 4.05 -17.28 -2.61
N LEU A 71 3.49 -16.21 -2.05
CA LEU A 71 2.09 -16.10 -1.75
C LEU A 71 1.43 -15.53 -3.00
N ALA A 72 0.39 -16.19 -3.49
CA ALA A 72 -0.46 -15.59 -4.51
C ALA A 72 -0.92 -14.23 -3.98
N SER A 73 -0.63 -13.16 -4.71
CA SER A 73 -1.36 -11.94 -4.51
C SER A 73 -2.83 -12.29 -4.79
N SER A 74 -3.68 -12.18 -3.78
CA SER A 74 -5.06 -11.79 -4.06
C SER A 74 -4.94 -10.41 -4.71
N SER A 75 -4.91 -10.40 -6.05
CA SER A 75 -4.67 -9.31 -7.04
C SER A 75 -3.45 -9.59 -7.94
N GLU A 76 -3.71 -10.32 -9.03
CA GLU A 76 -3.32 -10.09 -10.43
C GLU A 76 -1.84 -9.75 -10.77
N ASN A 77 -1.33 -10.52 -11.76
CA ASN A 77 -0.01 -10.38 -12.34
C ASN A 77 0.19 -8.98 -12.94
N VAL A 78 1.25 -8.27 -12.52
CA VAL A 78 1.85 -7.20 -13.33
C VAL A 78 2.65 -7.88 -14.44
N GLY A 79 1.94 -8.36 -15.45
CA GLY A 79 2.46 -8.74 -16.75
C GLY A 79 1.62 -8.02 -17.78
N GLU A 80 2.27 -7.48 -18.81
CA GLU A 80 1.63 -6.84 -19.96
C GLU A 80 0.53 -7.72 -20.56
N ASN A 81 -0.70 -7.55 -20.09
CA ASN A 81 -1.90 -8.10 -20.68
C ASN A 81 -2.96 -7.00 -20.60
N VAL A 82 -3.24 -6.39 -21.75
CA VAL A 82 -4.36 -5.47 -21.98
C VAL A 82 -5.66 -6.28 -21.97
N GLY A 83 -5.99 -6.82 -20.80
CA GLY A 83 -7.11 -7.73 -20.56
C GLY A 83 -7.65 -7.68 -19.13
N GLU A 84 -7.15 -6.80 -18.27
CA GLU A 84 -7.88 -6.41 -17.06
C GLU A 84 -9.15 -5.66 -17.49
N SER A 85 -10.30 -6.11 -16.99
CA SER A 85 -11.56 -5.37 -17.16
C SER A 85 -11.36 -3.96 -16.62
N VAL A 86 -11.64 -2.94 -17.45
CA VAL A 86 -11.63 -1.54 -17.00
C VAL A 86 -12.57 -1.40 -15.80
N LYS A 87 -12.03 -0.96 -14.66
CA LYS A 87 -12.80 -0.67 -13.44
C LYS A 87 -13.08 0.83 -13.38
N ASN A 88 -14.26 1.23 -12.91
CA ASN A 88 -14.61 2.64 -12.74
C ASN A 88 -14.51 3.04 -11.26
N ILE A 89 -13.93 4.22 -10.98
CA ILE A 89 -13.84 4.75 -9.61
C ILE A 89 -15.23 5.01 -8.99
N PHE A 90 -16.25 5.22 -9.82
CA PHE A 90 -17.63 5.51 -9.43
C PHE A 90 -18.58 4.29 -9.45
N ASP A 91 -18.08 3.09 -9.75
CA ASP A 91 -18.90 1.88 -9.65
C ASP A 91 -19.06 1.45 -8.18
N ASP A 92 -20.16 0.77 -7.86
CA ASP A 92 -20.46 0.24 -6.52
C ASP A 92 -20.38 1.31 -5.41
N LEU A 93 -21.07 2.45 -5.59
CA LEU A 93 -21.21 3.48 -4.55
C LEU A 93 -22.36 3.13 -3.60
N PRO A 94 -22.08 2.55 -2.41
CA PRO A 94 -23.13 2.28 -1.43
C PRO A 94 -23.76 3.59 -0.93
N GLN A 95 -25.09 3.62 -0.90
CA GLN A 95 -25.83 4.77 -0.38
C GLN A 95 -25.86 4.82 1.14
N ASN A 96 -25.70 3.67 1.82
CA ASN A 96 -25.65 3.61 3.27
C ASN A 96 -24.31 3.03 3.71
N LEU A 97 -23.56 3.85 4.44
CA LEU A 97 -22.24 3.50 4.94
C LEU A 97 -22.20 3.83 6.43
N PRO A 98 -22.13 2.83 7.33
CA PRO A 98 -21.96 3.10 8.75
C PRO A 98 -20.53 3.56 9.09
N LYS A 99 -19.59 3.31 8.17
CA LYS A 99 -18.20 3.78 8.19
C LYS A 99 -17.76 4.05 6.76
N GLU A 100 -16.77 4.90 6.60
CA GLU A 100 -16.10 5.08 5.32
C GLU A 100 -15.58 3.74 4.76
N VAL A 101 -15.61 3.61 3.44
CA VAL A 101 -15.03 2.47 2.73
C VAL A 101 -13.70 2.92 2.17
N VAL A 102 -12.63 2.23 2.56
CA VAL A 102 -11.30 2.40 1.99
C VAL A 102 -10.97 1.14 1.20
N GLN A 103 -10.73 1.31 -0.10
CA GLN A 103 -10.37 0.23 -1.00
C GLN A 103 -8.99 0.51 -1.61
N THR A 104 -8.04 -0.38 -1.37
CA THR A 104 -6.76 -0.37 -2.07
C THR A 104 -6.98 -0.68 -3.55
N LEU A 105 -6.54 0.23 -4.43
CA LEU A 105 -6.53 0.03 -5.88
C LEU A 105 -5.19 -0.57 -6.31
N ILE A 106 -4.08 0.02 -5.86
CA ILE A 106 -2.71 -0.42 -6.16
C ILE A 106 -1.86 -0.29 -4.91
N ARG A 107 -1.00 -1.26 -4.65
CA ARG A 107 0.07 -1.17 -3.66
C ARG A 107 1.38 -1.64 -4.29
N ALA A 108 2.33 -0.72 -4.46
CA ALA A 108 3.61 -1.00 -5.11
C ALA A 108 4.74 -0.19 -4.47
N ALA A 109 5.79 -0.87 -4.01
CA ALA A 109 6.96 -0.26 -3.38
C ALA A 109 6.61 0.71 -2.23
N ASP A 110 6.79 2.01 -2.45
CA ASP A 110 6.49 3.11 -1.53
C ASP A 110 5.19 3.85 -1.88
N VAL A 111 4.46 3.42 -2.90
CA VAL A 111 3.18 4.01 -3.36
C VAL A 111 1.99 3.12 -2.99
N HIS A 112 0.95 3.74 -2.45
CA HIS A 112 -0.35 3.12 -2.17
C HIS A 112 -1.46 4.01 -2.71
N ILE A 113 -2.20 3.50 -3.70
CA ILE A 113 -3.34 4.19 -4.30
C ILE A 113 -4.61 3.57 -3.76
N GLU A 114 -5.51 4.40 -3.25
CA GLU A 114 -6.76 3.99 -2.62
C GLU A 114 -7.95 4.82 -3.08
N ARG A 115 -9.10 4.15 -3.17
CA ARG A 115 -10.41 4.78 -3.31
C ARG A 115 -11.02 4.88 -1.93
N ILE A 116 -11.50 6.07 -1.56
CA ILE A 116 -12.23 6.29 -0.31
C ILE A 116 -13.65 6.73 -0.65
N ILE A 117 -14.65 6.14 0.00
CA ILE A 117 -16.06 6.52 -0.13
C ILE A 117 -16.57 6.91 1.26
N SER A 118 -16.98 8.17 1.39
CA SER A 118 -17.57 8.74 2.59
C SER A 118 -19.02 9.16 2.30
N HIS A 119 -19.86 9.28 3.34
CA HIS A 119 -21.23 9.78 3.21
C HIS A 119 -21.65 10.42 4.54
N GLY A 120 -21.41 11.72 4.68
CA GLY A 120 -21.62 12.46 5.94
C GLY A 120 -20.64 12.11 7.06
N HIS A 121 -19.61 11.32 6.79
CA HIS A 121 -18.62 10.94 7.80
C HIS A 121 -17.69 12.10 8.15
N ALA A 122 -17.28 12.12 9.41
CA ALA A 122 -16.20 12.91 9.94
C ALA A 122 -15.33 12.01 10.83
N SER A 123 -14.07 12.40 11.00
CA SER A 123 -13.19 11.80 12.00
C SER A 123 -13.75 12.00 13.41
N ALA A 124 -13.59 10.99 14.27
CA ALA A 124 -14.02 11.07 15.67
C ALA A 124 -13.43 12.31 16.38
N PRO A 125 -14.11 12.89 17.40
CA PRO A 125 -13.73 14.17 18.03
C PRO A 125 -12.25 14.31 18.41
N ASP A 126 -11.62 13.24 18.90
CA ASP A 126 -10.24 13.25 19.39
C ASP A 126 -9.25 12.55 18.43
N PHE A 127 -9.69 12.23 17.21
CA PHE A 127 -8.88 11.51 16.24
C PHE A 127 -8.20 12.46 15.25
N TRP A 128 -6.90 12.24 15.04
CA TRP A 128 -6.07 12.91 14.04
C TRP A 128 -5.24 11.86 13.29
N TYR A 129 -5.22 11.97 11.97
CA TYR A 129 -4.26 11.24 11.14
C TYR A 129 -2.87 11.83 11.35
N ASP A 130 -1.91 10.96 11.65
CA ASP A 130 -0.48 11.28 11.75
C ASP A 130 0.31 10.11 11.15
N GLN A 131 0.57 10.18 9.85
CA GLN A 131 1.12 9.08 9.08
C GLN A 131 2.59 9.33 8.72
N GLY A 132 3.37 8.25 8.58
CA GLY A 132 4.78 8.32 8.19
C GLY A 132 5.02 8.58 6.70
N GLN A 133 4.01 8.43 5.85
CA GLN A 133 4.06 8.73 4.41
C GLN A 133 3.38 10.06 4.12
N ALA A 134 3.74 10.69 3.01
CA ALA A 134 2.97 11.80 2.46
C ALA A 134 1.71 11.26 1.80
N GLU A 135 0.67 12.09 1.73
CA GLU A 135 -0.61 11.76 1.12
C GLU A 135 -1.02 12.87 0.14
N TRP A 136 -1.18 12.51 -1.13
CA TRP A 136 -1.87 13.35 -2.10
C TRP A 136 -3.31 12.86 -2.24
N VAL A 137 -4.30 13.74 -2.12
CA VAL A 137 -5.71 13.37 -2.15
C VAL A 137 -6.53 14.35 -2.98
N ILE A 138 -7.50 13.83 -3.74
CA ILE A 138 -8.44 14.60 -4.58
C ILE A 138 -9.89 14.19 -4.31
N VAL A 139 -10.81 15.16 -4.31
CA VAL A 139 -12.26 14.91 -4.32
C VAL A 139 -12.74 14.74 -5.75
N LEU A 140 -13.30 13.57 -6.08
CA LEU A 140 -13.83 13.24 -7.41
C LEU A 140 -15.36 13.37 -7.50
N LYS A 141 -16.05 13.32 -6.37
CA LYS A 141 -17.50 13.53 -6.24
C LYS A 141 -17.82 14.01 -4.82
N GLY A 142 -18.89 14.80 -4.67
CA GLY A 142 -19.31 15.37 -3.40
C GLY A 142 -18.43 16.54 -2.99
N ALA A 143 -18.33 16.78 -1.68
CA ALA A 143 -17.51 17.81 -1.09
C ALA A 143 -17.02 17.37 0.28
N ALA A 144 -15.95 17.99 0.74
CA ALA A 144 -15.37 17.68 2.02
C ALA A 144 -14.68 18.87 2.64
N ARG A 145 -14.37 18.72 3.93
CA ARG A 145 -13.58 19.66 4.69
C ARG A 145 -12.53 18.93 5.49
N LEU A 146 -11.29 19.29 5.26
CA LEU A 146 -10.15 18.82 6.05
C LEU A 146 -9.79 19.87 7.09
N GLN A 147 -9.47 19.42 8.29
CA GLN A 147 -8.93 20.26 9.35
C GLN A 147 -7.49 19.84 9.63
N PHE A 148 -6.61 20.82 9.69
CA PHE A 148 -5.22 20.74 10.10
C PHE A 148 -5.04 21.49 11.45
N GLU A 149 -3.90 21.31 12.11
CA GLU A 149 -3.61 22.05 13.35
C GLU A 149 -3.59 23.58 13.14
N ASP A 150 -3.26 24.03 11.93
CA ASP A 150 -3.05 25.43 11.54
C ASP A 150 -4.17 26.01 10.65
N GLY A 151 -5.20 25.24 10.30
CA GLY A 151 -6.28 25.76 9.47
C GLY A 151 -7.26 24.73 8.97
N ILE A 152 -8.24 25.21 8.20
CA ILE A 152 -9.30 24.40 7.60
C ILE A 152 -9.22 24.59 6.08
N VAL A 153 -9.39 23.49 5.35
CA VAL A 153 -9.42 23.46 3.89
C VAL A 153 -10.75 22.85 3.45
N GLU A 154 -11.55 23.62 2.71
CA GLU A 154 -12.72 23.10 2.01
C GLU A 154 -12.29 22.57 0.63
N MET A 155 -12.87 21.43 0.24
CA MET A 155 -12.54 20.72 -0.99
C MET A 155 -13.82 20.40 -1.76
N ASN A 156 -13.91 20.90 -2.98
CA ASN A 156 -14.95 20.58 -3.95
C ASN A 156 -14.43 19.60 -5.00
N VAL A 157 -15.31 19.16 -5.89
CA VAL A 157 -14.93 18.28 -7.01
C VAL A 157 -13.79 18.88 -7.83
N GLY A 158 -12.72 18.11 -7.97
CA GLY A 158 -11.50 18.50 -8.67
C GLY A 158 -10.42 19.12 -7.78
N ASP A 159 -10.77 19.54 -6.57
CA ASP A 159 -9.78 20.07 -5.61
C ASP A 159 -8.93 18.94 -5.07
N PHE A 160 -7.61 19.18 -5.03
CA PHE A 160 -6.62 18.26 -4.50
C PHE A 160 -5.67 18.98 -3.55
N ILE A 161 -5.10 18.22 -2.62
CA ILE A 161 -4.08 18.72 -1.70
C ILE A 161 -3.01 17.65 -1.49
N ASN A 162 -1.78 18.11 -1.29
CA ASN A 162 -0.70 17.27 -0.79
C ASN A 162 -0.49 17.53 0.69
N ILE A 163 -0.58 16.47 1.50
CA ILE A 163 -0.40 16.45 2.93
C ILE A 163 0.98 15.83 3.21
N PRO A 164 1.96 16.61 3.69
CA PRO A 164 3.28 16.07 4.01
C PRO A 164 3.23 14.98 5.08
N ALA A 165 4.22 14.08 5.07
CA ALA A 165 4.40 13.11 6.15
C ALA A 165 4.40 13.80 7.52
N ARG A 166 3.74 13.18 8.50
CA ARG A 166 3.57 13.68 9.88
C ARG A 166 2.79 14.99 10.01
N LYS A 167 2.21 15.52 8.92
CA LYS A 167 1.28 16.64 9.00
C LYS A 167 -0.06 16.14 9.51
N LYS A 168 -0.37 16.50 10.76
CA LYS A 168 -1.63 16.12 11.39
C LYS A 168 -2.82 16.74 10.67
N HIS A 169 -3.79 15.89 10.36
CA HIS A 169 -5.03 16.30 9.72
C HIS A 169 -6.19 15.39 10.14
N ARG A 170 -7.40 15.82 9.88
CA ARG A 170 -8.61 15.03 10.08
C ARG A 170 -9.67 15.42 9.07
N VAL A 171 -10.59 14.51 8.81
CA VAL A 171 -11.79 14.83 8.04
C VAL A 171 -12.77 15.48 9.01
N ASP A 172 -13.02 16.77 8.83
CA ASP A 172 -13.96 17.51 9.67
C ASP A 172 -15.40 17.32 9.19
N TRP A 173 -15.60 17.20 7.87
CA TRP A 173 -16.92 17.00 7.27
C TRP A 173 -16.82 16.40 5.87
N THR A 174 -17.85 15.65 5.46
CA THR A 174 -18.11 15.23 4.07
C THR A 174 -19.58 15.42 3.75
N SER A 175 -19.94 15.55 2.46
CA SER A 175 -21.34 15.72 2.03
C SER A 175 -22.26 14.67 2.67
N PRO A 176 -23.33 15.07 3.38
CA PRO A 176 -24.27 14.14 4.01
C PRO A 176 -25.38 13.67 3.06
N ASP A 177 -25.62 14.42 1.98
CA ASP A 177 -26.73 14.17 1.04
C ASP A 177 -26.30 13.36 -0.19
N GLU A 178 -24.99 13.16 -0.38
CA GLU A 178 -24.43 12.34 -1.45
C GLU A 178 -23.08 11.71 -1.05
N PRO A 179 -22.69 10.58 -1.68
CA PRO A 179 -21.37 10.02 -1.47
C PRO A 179 -20.26 10.98 -1.89
N THR A 180 -19.29 11.16 -1.01
CA THR A 180 -18.01 11.80 -1.33
C THR A 180 -17.02 10.73 -1.76
N VAL A 181 -16.53 10.81 -3.00
CA VAL A 181 -15.58 9.86 -3.57
C VAL A 181 -14.22 10.53 -3.67
N TRP A 182 -13.21 9.88 -3.10
CA TRP A 182 -11.84 10.36 -3.10
C TRP A 182 -10.92 9.38 -3.83
N LEU A 183 -9.85 9.91 -4.40
CA LEU A 183 -8.66 9.15 -4.76
C LEU A 183 -7.50 9.62 -3.89
N GLY A 184 -6.99 8.72 -3.04
CA GLY A 184 -5.83 8.95 -2.20
C GLY A 184 -4.60 8.25 -2.78
N VAL A 185 -3.47 8.93 -2.73
CA VAL A 185 -2.15 8.41 -3.10
C VAL A 185 -1.21 8.66 -1.94
N ARG A 186 -0.83 7.60 -1.22
CA ARG A 186 0.22 7.67 -0.21
C ARG A 186 1.54 7.32 -0.86
N TYR A 187 2.58 8.09 -0.56
CA TYR A 187 3.89 7.92 -1.19
C TYR A 187 5.04 8.30 -0.25
N GLY A 188 6.25 7.85 -0.59
CA GLY A 188 7.47 8.07 0.17
C GLY A 188 7.75 6.97 1.20
N GLU A 189 8.99 6.90 1.67
CA GLU A 189 9.41 5.91 2.66
C GLU A 189 8.68 6.13 3.99
N GLN A 190 8.21 5.03 4.59
CA GLN A 190 7.63 5.07 5.92
C GLN A 190 8.74 5.49 6.89
N ALA A 191 8.67 6.70 7.43
CA ALA A 191 9.66 7.16 8.39
C ALA A 191 9.75 6.15 9.54
N SER A 192 10.86 5.42 9.63
CA SER A 192 11.10 4.52 10.75
C SER A 192 11.17 5.37 12.01
N ASN A 193 10.48 4.94 13.05
CA ASN A 193 10.68 5.53 14.37
C ASN A 193 12.08 5.09 14.82
N ALA A 194 13.10 5.86 14.47
CA ALA A 194 14.39 5.76 15.12
C ALA A 194 14.20 6.15 16.59
N ARG A 195 14.07 5.15 17.48
CA ARG A 195 14.45 5.20 18.89
C ARG A 195 14.48 3.80 19.51
#